data_AF-A0A534A429-F1
#
_entry.id   AF-A0A534A429-F1
#
_cell.length_a   1.000
_cell.length_b   1.000
_cell.length_c   1.000
_cell.angle_alpha   90.00
_cell.angle_beta   90.00
_cell.angle_gamma   90.00
#
_symmetry.space_group_name_H-M   'P 1'
#
loop_
_entity.id
_entity.type
_entity.pdbx_description
1 polymer ?
#
loop_
_entity_poly.entity_id
_entity_poly.type
_entity_poly.pdbx_seq_one_letter_code
_entity_poly.pdbx_strand_id
1 'polypeptide(L)'
;MQEVPLVGQISQTHDGGLLICFQGDSNPIVGAEMAVQRRIVIAAPKIESMTRIANVGLVRITRLDAANCADAVVVQGSVRAHDVVALRTTPQQP
;
A
#
# COMPACT_ATOMS: atom_id res chain seq x y z
N MET A 1 22.67 -2.44 -6.82
CA MET A 1 21.91 -2.41 -5.55
C MET A 1 20.51 -2.90 -5.87
N GLN A 2 20.04 -3.95 -5.20
CA GLN A 2 18.69 -4.47 -5.40
C GLN A 2 17.76 -3.62 -4.55
N GLU A 3 16.94 -2.78 -5.18
CA GLU A 3 15.90 -2.03 -4.47
C GLU A 3 14.88 -3.04 -3.96
N VAL A 4 14.88 -3.31 -2.66
CA VAL A 4 13.82 -4.09 -2.03
C VAL A 4 12.56 -3.24 -2.11
N PRO A 5 11.48 -3.71 -2.77
CA PRO A 5 10.26 -2.92 -2.85
C PRO A 5 9.74 -2.70 -1.43
N LEU A 6 9.52 -1.44 -1.05
CA LEU A 6 8.87 -1.10 0.21
C LEU A 6 7.44 -1.63 0.14
N VAL A 7 7.17 -2.70 0.87
CA VAL A 7 5.85 -3.32 0.98
C VAL A 7 5.33 -3.12 2.40
N GLY A 8 4.19 -2.45 2.49
CA GLY A 8 3.47 -2.25 3.75
C GLY A 8 2.03 -2.73 3.65
N GLN A 9 1.39 -2.88 4.80
CA GLN A 9 -0.03 -3.17 4.89
C GLN A 9 -0.73 -2.08 5.70
N ILE A 10 -1.89 -1.64 5.23
CA ILE A 10 -2.74 -0.74 6.00
C ILE A 10 -3.27 -1.53 7.21
N SER A 11 -2.75 -1.22 8.38
CA SER A 11 -3.15 -1.85 9.64
C SER A 11 -4.48 -1.29 10.12
N GLN A 12 -4.65 0.03 10.04
CA GLN A 12 -5.83 0.73 10.53
C GLN A 12 -6.19 1.91 9.63
N THR A 13 -7.48 2.23 9.62
CA THR A 13 -8.03 3.44 9.00
C THR A 13 -8.75 4.22 10.10
N HIS A 14 -8.46 5.50 10.23
CA HIS A 14 -9.15 6.40 11.18
C HIS A 14 -9.55 7.69 10.46
N ASP A 15 -10.27 8.58 11.15
CA ASP A 15 -10.75 9.83 10.54
C ASP A 15 -9.59 10.63 9.94
N GLY A 16 -9.57 10.71 8.60
CA GLY A 16 -8.60 11.46 7.82
C GLY A 16 -7.23 10.81 7.60
N GLY A 17 -6.97 9.60 8.13
CA GLY A 17 -5.63 8.99 8.05
C GLY A 17 -5.61 7.46 8.11
N LEU A 18 -4.41 6.92 7.88
CA LEU A 18 -4.13 5.50 7.77
C LEU A 18 -2.85 5.20 8.54
N LEU A 19 -2.85 4.08 9.26
CA LEU A 19 -1.62 3.52 9.80
C LEU A 19 -1.14 2.41 8.88
N ILE A 20 0.06 2.58 8.33
CA ILE A 20 0.70 1.60 7.46
C ILE A 20 1.86 0.98 8.23
N CYS A 21 1.90 -0.35 8.34
CA CYS A 21 3.04 -1.05 8.93
C CYS A 21 3.80 -1.81 7.84
N PHE A 22 5.12 -1.67 7.86
CA PHE A 22 6.00 -2.22 6.83
C PHE A 22 6.61 -3.54 7.28
N GLN A 23 6.90 -4.41 6.32
CA GLN A 23 7.56 -5.69 6.60
C GLN A 23 9.08 -5.58 6.41
N GLY A 24 9.84 -6.27 7.25
CA GLY A 24 11.31 -6.33 7.17
C GLY A 24 12.00 -4.97 7.38
N ASP A 25 13.22 -4.86 6.86
CA ASP A 25 14.07 -3.65 6.89
C ASP A 25 13.61 -2.62 5.85
N SER A 26 12.34 -2.25 5.96
CA SER A 26 11.71 -1.22 5.17
C SER A 26 12.16 0.17 5.65
N ASN A 27 12.48 1.07 4.73
CA ASN A 27 12.85 2.45 5.05
C ASN A 27 11.81 3.43 4.48
N PRO A 28 10.62 3.56 5.09
CA PRO A 28 9.60 4.51 4.65
C PRO A 28 10.09 5.95 4.75
N ILE A 29 9.67 6.80 3.81
CA ILE A 29 10.10 8.20 3.72
C ILE A 29 8.87 9.11 3.80
N VAL A 30 8.91 10.15 4.62
CA VAL A 30 7.85 11.16 4.69
C VAL A 30 7.71 11.87 3.33
N GLY A 31 6.48 12.02 2.85
CA GLY A 31 6.16 12.59 1.55
C GLY A 31 6.16 11.57 0.41
N ALA A 32 6.64 10.34 0.63
CA ALA A 32 6.58 9.29 -0.39
C ALA A 32 5.12 8.91 -0.70
N GLU A 33 4.84 8.73 -1.98
CA GLU A 33 3.54 8.26 -2.45
C GLU A 33 3.60 6.78 -2.80
N MET A 34 2.60 6.04 -2.33
CA MET A 34 2.52 4.59 -2.49
C MET A 34 1.21 4.19 -3.14
N ALA A 35 1.31 3.30 -4.13
CA ALA A 35 0.14 2.71 -4.76
C ALA A 35 -0.49 1.70 -3.80
N VAL A 36 -1.81 1.80 -3.65
CA VAL A 36 -2.60 0.87 -2.85
C VAL A 36 -3.08 -0.24 -3.78
N GLN A 37 -2.67 -1.46 -3.47
CA GLN A 37 -2.99 -2.68 -4.19
C GLN A 37 -3.94 -3.53 -3.37
N ARG A 38 -5.04 -3.95 -4.01
CA ARG A 38 -6.04 -4.83 -3.40
C ARG A 38 -6.18 -6.10 -4.22
N ARG A 39 -6.22 -7.24 -3.52
CA ARG A 39 -6.65 -8.52 -4.08
C ARG A 39 -8.18 -8.51 -4.20
N ILE A 40 -8.68 -8.57 -5.42
CA ILE A 40 -10.11 -8.68 -5.71
C ILE A 40 -10.39 -10.12 -6.14
N VAL A 41 -11.28 -10.79 -5.41
CA VAL A 41 -11.80 -12.11 -5.78
C VAL A 41 -13.14 -11.91 -6.47
N ILE A 42 -13.19 -12.25 -7.76
CA ILE A 42 -14.41 -12.20 -8.55
C ILE A 42 -15.02 -13.60 -8.52
N ALA A 43 -16.00 -13.80 -7.65
CA ALA A 43 -16.78 -15.02 -7.61
C ALA A 43 -17.80 -14.98 -8.76
N ALA A 44 -17.57 -15.80 -9.78
CA ALA A 44 -18.55 -16.06 -10.84
C ALA A 44 -19.26 -17.38 -10.52
N PRO A 45 -20.60 -17.45 -10.48
CA PRO A 45 -21.34 -18.63 -10.02
C PRO A 45 -21.17 -19.90 -10.89
N LYS A 46 -20.36 -19.85 -11.96
CA LYS A 46 -20.11 -20.98 -12.88
C LYS A 46 -18.68 -21.05 -13.44
N ILE A 47 -17.75 -20.22 -12.97
CA ILE A 47 -16.35 -20.22 -13.42
C ILE A 47 -15.46 -20.28 -12.17
N GLU A 48 -14.31 -20.94 -12.26
CA GLU A 48 -13.28 -20.88 -11.21
C GLU A 48 -13.06 -19.42 -10.77
N SER A 49 -12.98 -19.21 -9.45
CA SER A 49 -12.85 -17.88 -8.88
C SER A 49 -11.62 -17.16 -9.44
N MET A 50 -11.81 -16.03 -10.10
CA MET A 50 -10.70 -15.24 -10.62
C MET A 50 -10.17 -14.31 -9.53
N THR A 51 -8.86 -14.34 -9.29
CA THR A 51 -8.16 -13.38 -8.44
C THR A 51 -7.42 -12.36 -9.30
N ARG A 52 -7.65 -11.06 -9.07
CA ARG A 52 -6.88 -9.97 -9.71
C ARG A 52 -6.30 -9.03 -8.65
N ILE A 53 -5.09 -8.52 -8.88
CA ILE A 53 -4.54 -7.38 -8.14
C ILE A 53 -4.91 -6.10 -8.88
N ALA A 54 -5.57 -5.17 -8.19
CA ALA A 54 -5.96 -3.88 -8.74
C ALA A 54 -5.32 -2.75 -7.94
N ASN A 55 -4.91 -1.68 -8.64
CA ASN A 55 -4.59 -0.42 -8.01
C ASN A 55 -5.90 0.30 -7.67
N VAL A 56 -6.15 0.53 -6.38
CA VAL A 56 -7.41 1.08 -5.86
C VAL A 56 -7.25 2.47 -5.27
N GLY A 57 -6.02 2.97 -5.17
CA GLY A 57 -5.74 4.27 -4.59
C GLY A 57 -4.27 4.61 -4.49
N LEU A 58 -4.03 5.80 -3.98
CA LEU A 58 -2.72 6.38 -3.74
C LEU A 58 -2.72 6.98 -2.34
N VAL A 59 -1.68 6.69 -1.56
CA VAL A 59 -1.49 7.24 -0.21
C VAL A 59 -0.16 7.96 -0.13
N ARG A 60 -0.08 8.95 0.75
CA ARG A 60 1.16 9.69 1.01
C ARG A 60 1.53 9.57 2.48
N ILE A 61 2.76 9.18 2.75
CA ILE A 61 3.30 9.10 4.12
C ILE A 61 3.43 10.51 4.69
N THR A 62 2.91 10.76 5.89
CA THR A 62 2.96 12.06 6.56
C THR A 62 3.85 12.05 7.80
N ARG A 63 4.02 10.90 8.46
CA ARG A 63 4.87 10.75 9.64
C ARG A 63 5.40 9.33 9.75
N LEU A 64 6.64 9.18 10.21
CA LEU A 64 7.21 7.88 10.58
C LEU A 64 7.03 7.63 12.07
N ASP A 65 6.65 6.40 12.41
CA ASP A 65 6.65 5.89 13.78
C ASP A 65 7.93 5.04 14.00
N ALA A 66 8.41 5.00 15.24
CA ALA A 66 9.58 4.22 15.64
C ALA A 66 9.36 2.69 15.51
N ALA A 67 8.11 2.24 15.37
CA ALA A 67 7.73 0.83 15.31
C ALA A 67 7.68 0.24 13.88
N ASN A 68 8.41 0.81 12.91
CA ASN A 68 8.33 0.42 11.49
C ASN A 68 6.91 0.55 10.90
N CYS A 69 6.16 1.52 11.42
CA CYS A 69 4.89 1.94 10.88
C CYS A 69 4.96 3.43 10.51
N ALA A 70 4.02 3.90 9.72
CA ALA A 70 3.91 5.29 9.34
C ALA A 70 2.46 5.72 9.23
N ASP A 71 2.19 6.95 9.64
CA ASP A 71 0.93 7.61 9.34
C ASP A 71 0.94 8.04 7.87
N ALA A 72 -0.19 7.85 7.21
CA ALA A 72 -0.39 8.26 5.83
C ALA A 72 -1.79 8.83 5.62
N VAL A 73 -1.94 9.60 4.56
CA VAL A 73 -3.23 10.14 4.11
C VAL A 73 -3.58 9.59 2.73
N VAL A 74 -4.87 9.44 2.46
CA VAL A 74 -5.37 9.10 1.13
C VAL A 74 -5.21 10.31 0.22
N VAL A 75 -4.45 10.16 -0.85
CA VAL A 75 -4.34 11.17 -1.93
C VAL A 75 -5.46 10.97 -2.93
N GLN A 76 -5.75 9.72 -3.30
CA GLN A 76 -6.80 9.37 -4.25
C GLN A 76 -7.30 7.94 -4.03
N GLY A 77 -8.56 7.69 -4.40
CA GLY A 77 -9.14 6.35 -4.49
C GLY A 77 -9.83 5.88 -3.22
N SER A 78 -10.08 4.58 -3.12
CA SER A 78 -10.79 3.96 -2.00
C SER A 78 -9.92 2.90 -1.34
N VAL A 79 -9.36 3.26 -0.19
CA VAL A 79 -8.51 2.40 0.62
C VAL A 79 -9.28 1.78 1.77
N ARG A 80 -8.81 0.64 2.26
CA ARG A 80 -9.37 -0.07 3.41
C ARG A 80 -8.24 -0.70 4.23
N ALA A 81 -8.54 -1.04 5.48
CA ALA A 81 -7.67 -1.90 6.26
C ALA A 81 -7.37 -3.19 5.49
N HIS A 82 -6.16 -3.71 5.68
CA HIS A 82 -5.57 -4.86 5.01
C HIS A 82 -5.21 -4.69 3.54
N ASP A 83 -5.48 -3.56 2.90
CA ASP A 83 -4.89 -3.28 1.60
C ASP A 83 -3.36 -3.25 1.71
N VAL A 84 -2.70 -3.70 0.65
CA VAL A 84 -1.24 -3.68 0.56
C VAL A 84 -0.84 -2.37 -0.11
N VAL A 85 0.18 -1.71 0.43
CA VAL A 85 0.81 -0.58 -0.23
C VAL A 85 2.17 -1.01 -0.74
N ALA A 86 2.49 -0.58 -1.96
CA ALA A 86 3.81 -0.76 -2.53
C ALA A 86 4.29 0.61 -3.03
N LEU A 87 5.56 0.94 -2.79
CA LEU A 87 6.17 2.05 -3.52
C LEU A 87 5.99 1.76 -5.01
N ARG A 88 5.56 2.76 -5.77
CA ARG A 88 5.83 2.75 -7.19
C ARG A 88 7.34 2.88 -7.31
N THR A 89 8.04 1.76 -7.42
CA THR A 89 9.30 1.77 -8.14
C THR A 89 8.90 2.15 -9.55
N THR A 90 9.01 3.44 -9.89
CA THR A 90 9.22 3.77 -11.30
C THR A 90 10.37 2.88 -11.72
N PRO A 91 10.23 2.03 -12.76
CA PRO A 91 11.42 1.44 -13.33
C PRO A 91 12.29 2.61 -13.73
N GLN A 92 13.38 2.86 -13.00
CA GLN A 92 14.48 3.65 -13.54
C GLN A 92 15.05 2.77 -14.65
N GLN A 93 14.48 2.92 -15.83
CA GLN A 93 15.14 2.46 -17.04
C GLN A 93 16.45 3.25 -17.17
N PRO A 94 17.58 2.58 -17.44
CA PRO A 94 18.84 3.24 -17.71
C PRO A 94 18.79 4.11 -18.98
#